data_AF-A0A2M7JFD8-F1
#
_entry.id   AF-A0A2M7JFD8-F1
#
_cell.length_a   1.000
_cell.length_b   1.000
_cell.length_c   1.000
_cell.angle_alpha   90.00
_cell.angle_beta   90.00
_cell.angle_gamma   90.00
#
_symmetry.space_group_name_H-M   'P 1'
#
loop_
_entity.id
_entity.type
_entity.pdbx_description
1 polymer ?
#
loop_
_entity_poly.entity_id
_entity_poly.type
_entity_poly.pdbx_seq_one_letter_code
_entity_poly.pdbx_strand_id
1 'polypeptide(L)'
;DEAVEIIRRDNPFPWVCGLVCTNPCEFMCVRGRMDKPISIKYLKAFAAERAISQGRYQNPPKAPEKGQKICIIGAGPAGLTAAYYLALKGYGVTILESLPMAGGMMMVGIPRYRLPREVIDREVAMMEELGVEFRFSTRLGADVTIEGLRKERFNAFLLAIGAHTSYKMAVPREEDFPQVVDAIHFLRSVARGDRRAPGRRIAVVGGGNVAMDAARTSIRLGCEEVTVVYRRTHTEMPANRDEVEQAEEEGVRFLFLTAPVEVVGKDGKVTALKCIRTELSKPDESGRRRPVTVEGSEFLLNVDIVIPAIGQAVDTGCLDEISDLSWSRRKTITVKGATMESSVEGFFAAGDAVTGPATVVEAIGGGKRAAEAIDRYLSGIPQPELPPVPVRRTRLPVFEISASDKTNLARPDMPLLNRDRRRITFQQVELGFNESAAREEARRCLRCDICVRCGRCVDVCRNEMKIDALQLGYLSANGDQTTDLRITAERCILCGACAANCPTGAMRIEDRGDERILALCGTILNRMKVERCAVCGEFLGPARYHDFIRNNIIRIAQTSGDTPLCTRCARKRAAGKGSEAFPAGKNI
;
A
#
# COMPACT_ATOMS: atom_id res chain seq x y z
N ASP A 1 -0.15 -18.84 -4.56
CA ASP A 1 -0.03 -18.94 -6.02
C ASP A 1 -0.92 -17.91 -6.70
N GLU A 2 -2.24 -18.11 -6.77
CA GLU A 2 -3.19 -17.16 -7.40
C GLU A 2 -3.02 -15.70 -6.94
N ALA A 3 -2.80 -15.47 -5.64
CA ALA A 3 -2.58 -14.13 -5.10
C ALA A 3 -1.39 -13.41 -5.77
N VAL A 4 -0.26 -14.11 -5.94
CA VAL A 4 0.95 -13.55 -6.56
C VAL A 4 0.73 -13.31 -8.04
N GLU A 5 0.10 -14.25 -8.74
CA GLU A 5 -0.24 -14.08 -10.16
C GLU A 5 -1.09 -12.82 -10.38
N ILE A 6 -2.09 -12.59 -9.52
CA ILE A 6 -2.94 -11.39 -9.58
C ILE A 6 -2.11 -10.12 -9.32
N ILE A 7 -1.23 -10.12 -8.32
CA ILE A 7 -0.38 -8.96 -8.02
C ILE A 7 0.57 -8.67 -9.19
N ARG A 8 1.18 -9.70 -9.80
CA ARG A 8 2.14 -9.58 -10.91
C ARG A 8 1.55 -9.07 -12.22
N ARG A 9 0.23 -8.97 -12.33
CA ARG A 9 -0.45 -8.25 -13.43
C ARG A 9 -0.31 -6.74 -13.34
N ASP A 10 -0.05 -6.20 -12.14
CA ASP A 10 0.10 -4.76 -11.90
C ASP A 10 1.45 -4.36 -11.30
N ASN A 11 2.16 -5.32 -10.71
CA ASN A 11 3.42 -5.06 -10.04
C ASN A 11 4.39 -6.24 -10.21
N PRO A 12 5.50 -6.10 -10.98
CA PRO A 12 6.48 -7.17 -11.15
C PRO A 12 7.31 -7.46 -9.90
N PHE A 13 7.22 -6.60 -8.87
CA PHE A 13 7.99 -6.67 -7.63
C PHE A 13 7.10 -6.84 -6.37
N PRO A 14 6.28 -7.89 -6.29
CA PRO A 14 5.43 -8.12 -5.13
C PRO A 14 6.23 -8.28 -3.83
N TRP A 15 7.38 -8.97 -3.84
CA TRP A 15 8.17 -9.20 -2.62
C TRP A 15 8.90 -7.93 -2.18
N VAL A 16 9.61 -7.24 -3.08
CA VAL A 16 10.24 -5.95 -2.75
C VAL A 16 9.19 -4.99 -2.18
N CYS A 17 8.05 -4.82 -2.85
CA CYS A 17 6.98 -3.95 -2.34
C CYS A 17 6.39 -4.45 -1.01
N GLY A 18 6.40 -5.75 -0.76
CA GLY A 18 5.99 -6.33 0.52
C GLY A 18 6.90 -5.95 1.68
N LEU A 19 8.15 -5.54 1.40
CA LEU A 19 9.13 -5.16 2.41
C LEU A 19 9.28 -3.64 2.56
N VAL A 20 9.27 -2.87 1.47
CA VAL A 20 9.66 -1.44 1.52
C VAL A 20 8.56 -0.44 1.17
N CYS A 21 7.39 -0.90 0.72
CA CYS A 21 6.31 0.02 0.32
C CYS A 21 5.82 0.84 1.53
N THR A 22 5.53 2.13 1.29
CA THR A 22 4.86 3.06 2.23
C THR A 22 3.35 2.82 2.34
N ASN A 23 2.90 1.61 1.99
CA ASN A 23 1.54 1.08 2.15
C ASN A 23 0.38 2.07 1.90
N PRO A 24 0.36 2.87 0.80
CA PRO A 24 -0.67 3.89 0.58
C PRO A 24 -2.09 3.31 0.48
N CYS A 25 -2.21 2.04 0.06
CA CYS A 25 -3.45 1.29 0.03
C CYS A 25 -4.09 1.09 1.42
N GLU A 26 -3.32 1.14 2.50
CA GLU A 26 -3.82 0.92 3.87
C GLU A 26 -4.53 2.17 4.43
N PHE A 27 -4.18 3.38 3.96
CA PHE A 27 -4.83 4.63 4.39
C PHE A 27 -6.33 4.68 4.05
N MET A 28 -6.73 4.05 2.93
CA MET A 28 -8.11 4.01 2.48
C MET A 28 -8.87 2.76 2.95
N CYS A 29 -8.23 1.90 3.75
CA CYS A 29 -8.83 0.66 4.21
C CYS A 29 -10.01 0.95 5.15
N VAL A 30 -11.21 0.48 4.78
CA VAL A 30 -12.43 0.67 5.59
C VAL A 30 -12.29 0.06 7.00
N ARG A 31 -11.50 -1.03 7.13
CA ARG A 31 -11.23 -1.65 8.43
C ARG A 31 -10.53 -0.70 9.41
N GLY A 32 -9.73 0.25 8.91
CA GLY A 32 -9.10 1.28 9.73
C GLY A 32 -10.07 2.25 10.42
N ARG A 33 -11.37 2.24 10.05
CA ARG A 33 -12.43 2.95 10.78
C ARG A 33 -13.01 2.15 11.95
N MET A 34 -12.66 0.87 12.06
CA MET A 34 -13.04 0.01 13.19
C MET A 34 -11.88 -0.18 14.16
N ASP A 35 -10.70 -0.52 13.63
CA ASP A 35 -9.47 -0.77 14.38
C ASP A 35 -8.25 -0.38 13.52
N LYS A 36 -7.30 -1.29 13.28
CA LYS A 36 -6.15 -1.06 12.37
C LYS A 36 -6.49 -1.49 10.94
N PRO A 37 -6.00 -0.78 9.89
CA PRO A 37 -6.07 -1.23 8.51
C PRO A 37 -5.58 -2.67 8.30
N ILE A 38 -6.04 -3.30 7.21
CA ILE A 38 -5.48 -4.57 6.77
C ILE A 38 -4.02 -4.36 6.37
N SER A 39 -3.14 -5.24 6.81
CA SER A 39 -1.71 -5.29 6.52
C SER A 39 -1.43 -5.79 5.10
N ILE A 40 -1.92 -5.04 4.11
CA ILE A 40 -1.80 -5.36 2.68
C ILE A 40 -0.33 -5.48 2.29
N LYS A 41 0.55 -4.64 2.85
CA LYS A 41 2.00 -4.72 2.65
C LYS A 41 2.53 -6.11 3.01
N TYR A 42 2.27 -6.59 4.22
CA TYR A 42 2.83 -7.85 4.71
C TYR A 42 2.14 -9.09 4.14
N LEU A 43 0.84 -9.03 3.85
CA LEU A 43 0.15 -10.10 3.12
C LEU A 43 0.73 -10.29 1.72
N LYS A 44 1.11 -9.20 1.05
CA LYS A 44 1.80 -9.24 -0.25
C LYS A 44 3.18 -9.89 -0.13
N ALA A 45 3.95 -9.50 0.90
CA ALA A 45 5.27 -10.10 1.17
C ALA A 45 5.15 -11.62 1.40
N PHE A 46 4.22 -12.04 2.26
CA PHE A 46 3.98 -13.45 2.55
C PHE A 46 3.60 -14.25 1.30
N ALA A 47 2.69 -13.71 0.47
CA ALA A 47 2.28 -14.38 -0.76
C ALA A 47 3.47 -14.58 -1.71
N ALA A 48 4.29 -13.53 -1.89
CA ALA A 48 5.44 -13.55 -2.79
C ALA A 48 6.56 -14.48 -2.30
N GLU A 49 6.95 -14.35 -1.03
CA GLU A 49 7.97 -15.21 -0.39
C GLU A 49 7.57 -16.67 -0.52
N ARG A 50 6.32 -17.02 -0.16
CA ARG A 50 5.83 -18.40 -0.23
C ARG A 50 5.84 -18.96 -1.65
N ALA A 51 5.43 -18.17 -2.64
CA ALA A 51 5.45 -18.62 -4.03
C ALA A 51 6.89 -18.89 -4.50
N ILE A 52 7.85 -18.06 -4.09
CA ILE A 52 9.27 -18.25 -4.42
C ILE A 52 9.84 -19.47 -3.71
N SER A 53 9.62 -19.61 -2.40
CA SER A 53 10.16 -20.75 -1.63
C SER A 53 9.59 -22.10 -2.06
N GLN A 54 8.40 -22.11 -2.69
CA GLN A 54 7.78 -23.31 -3.25
C GLN A 54 8.09 -23.55 -4.73
N GLY A 55 8.91 -22.69 -5.38
CA GLY A 55 9.21 -22.81 -6.82
C GLY A 55 8.01 -22.54 -7.73
N ARG A 56 6.99 -21.83 -7.24
CA ARG A 56 5.74 -21.49 -7.96
C ARG A 56 5.70 -20.06 -8.46
N TYR A 57 6.79 -19.31 -8.28
CA TYR A 57 6.93 -17.95 -8.77
C TYR A 57 7.33 -17.95 -10.25
N GLN A 58 6.35 -17.97 -11.15
CA GLN A 58 6.58 -18.13 -12.59
C GLN A 58 6.12 -16.91 -13.37
N ASN A 59 6.81 -16.61 -14.47
CA ASN A 59 6.39 -15.59 -15.41
C ASN A 59 5.09 -15.98 -16.13
N PRO A 60 4.22 -15.01 -16.44
CA PRO A 60 3.12 -15.25 -17.36
C PRO A 60 3.64 -15.50 -18.78
N PRO A 61 2.84 -16.14 -19.65
CA PRO A 61 3.25 -16.41 -21.02
C PRO A 61 3.47 -15.10 -21.81
N LYS A 62 4.50 -15.11 -22.66
CA LYS A 62 4.82 -14.01 -23.58
C LYS A 62 3.89 -14.03 -24.80
N ALA A 63 3.57 -12.84 -25.32
CA ALA A 63 2.98 -12.69 -26.65
C ALA A 63 4.02 -13.03 -27.75
N PRO A 64 3.57 -13.33 -28.98
CA PRO A 64 4.47 -13.54 -30.12
C PRO A 64 5.44 -12.37 -30.35
N GLU A 65 6.63 -12.67 -30.86
CA GLU A 65 7.65 -11.66 -31.13
C GLU A 65 7.18 -10.64 -32.18
N LYS A 66 7.41 -9.35 -31.88
CA LYS A 66 7.05 -8.23 -32.78
C LYS A 66 8.19 -7.79 -33.71
N GLY A 67 9.42 -8.27 -33.49
CA GLY A 67 10.60 -7.86 -34.26
C GLY A 67 11.06 -6.40 -34.03
N GLN A 68 10.48 -5.71 -33.04
CA GLN A 68 10.83 -4.32 -32.67
C GLN A 68 11.67 -4.30 -31.39
N LYS A 69 12.63 -3.37 -31.33
CA LYS A 69 13.59 -3.24 -30.22
C LYS A 69 13.37 -1.96 -29.42
N ILE A 70 13.50 -2.06 -28.10
CA ILE A 70 13.35 -0.93 -27.16
C ILE A 70 14.58 -0.83 -26.27
N CYS A 71 15.10 0.38 -26.12
CA CYS A 71 16.22 0.67 -25.22
C CYS A 71 15.71 1.37 -23.96
N ILE A 72 16.05 0.85 -22.80
CA ILE A 72 15.70 1.43 -21.49
C ILE A 72 16.99 1.88 -20.81
N ILE A 73 17.03 3.13 -20.34
CA ILE A 73 18.19 3.72 -19.69
C ILE A 73 17.91 3.74 -18.18
N GLY A 74 18.57 2.84 -17.45
CA GLY A 74 18.43 2.64 -16.01
C GLY A 74 17.67 1.36 -15.65
N ALA A 75 18.31 0.49 -14.88
CA ALA A 75 17.74 -0.74 -14.31
C ALA A 75 17.17 -0.51 -12.91
N GLY A 76 16.57 0.66 -12.66
CA GLY A 76 15.79 0.94 -11.46
C GLY A 76 14.35 0.39 -11.53
N PRO A 77 13.53 0.57 -10.48
CA PRO A 77 12.16 0.03 -10.44
C PRO A 77 11.29 0.43 -11.64
N ALA A 78 11.40 1.67 -12.13
CA ALA A 78 10.64 2.12 -13.30
C ALA A 78 11.09 1.42 -14.60
N GLY A 79 12.39 1.39 -14.87
CA GLY A 79 12.95 0.78 -16.08
C GLY A 79 12.73 -0.73 -16.12
N LEU A 80 13.00 -1.42 -15.01
CA LEU A 80 12.74 -2.86 -14.87
C LEU A 80 11.25 -3.19 -15.01
N THR A 81 10.35 -2.36 -14.46
CA THR A 81 8.92 -2.56 -14.62
C THR A 81 8.50 -2.43 -16.09
N ALA A 82 9.01 -1.42 -16.78
CA ALA A 82 8.70 -1.25 -18.20
C ALA A 82 9.24 -2.43 -19.02
N ALA A 83 10.47 -2.86 -18.73
CA ALA A 83 11.09 -4.02 -19.38
C ALA A 83 10.25 -5.29 -19.25
N TYR A 84 9.76 -5.57 -18.03
CA TYR A 84 8.88 -6.70 -17.77
C TYR A 84 7.63 -6.69 -18.66
N TYR A 85 6.89 -5.58 -18.69
CA TYR A 85 5.66 -5.52 -19.48
C TYR A 85 5.91 -5.51 -21.00
N LEU A 86 6.98 -4.86 -21.46
CA LEU A 86 7.34 -4.82 -22.88
C LEU A 86 7.82 -6.20 -23.37
N ALA A 87 8.62 -6.91 -22.57
CA ALA A 87 9.05 -8.27 -22.88
C ALA A 87 7.86 -9.23 -22.96
N LEU A 88 6.88 -9.10 -22.06
CA LEU A 88 5.62 -9.87 -22.12
C LEU A 88 4.81 -9.58 -23.38
N LYS A 89 4.87 -8.36 -23.92
CA LYS A 89 4.20 -7.96 -25.16
C LYS A 89 4.96 -8.39 -26.43
N GLY A 90 6.09 -9.09 -26.30
CA GLY A 90 6.85 -9.64 -27.44
C GLY A 90 7.89 -8.70 -28.03
N TYR A 91 8.27 -7.63 -27.32
CA TYR A 91 9.35 -6.73 -27.74
C TYR A 91 10.73 -7.26 -27.32
N GLY A 92 11.75 -6.97 -28.14
CA GLY A 92 13.15 -7.11 -27.72
C GLY A 92 13.54 -5.93 -26.85
N VAL A 93 13.95 -6.18 -25.60
CA VAL A 93 14.25 -5.12 -24.63
C VAL A 93 15.70 -5.21 -24.19
N THR A 94 16.41 -4.10 -24.29
CA THR A 94 17.77 -3.93 -23.76
C THR A 94 17.78 -2.82 -22.72
N ILE A 95 18.34 -3.10 -21.53
CA ILE A 95 18.53 -2.11 -20.47
C ILE A 95 20.00 -1.73 -20.37
N LEU A 96 20.28 -0.43 -20.47
CA LEU A 96 21.59 0.16 -20.17
C LEU A 96 21.61 0.56 -18.71
N GLU A 97 22.55 0.04 -17.93
CA GLU A 97 22.70 0.36 -16.52
C GLU A 97 24.11 0.82 -16.21
N SER A 98 24.21 2.01 -15.62
CA SER A 98 25.49 2.62 -15.21
C SER A 98 26.21 1.85 -14.10
N LEU A 99 25.47 1.13 -13.26
CA LEU A 99 26.00 0.32 -12.18
C LEU A 99 26.36 -1.10 -12.67
N PRO A 100 27.21 -1.83 -11.93
CA PRO A 100 27.53 -3.22 -12.25
C PRO A 100 26.39 -4.23 -11.95
N MET A 101 25.18 -3.75 -11.63
CA MET A 101 24.05 -4.57 -11.17
C MET A 101 22.72 -3.86 -11.37
N ALA A 102 21.63 -4.65 -11.47
CA ALA A 102 20.27 -4.14 -11.56
C ALA A 102 19.69 -3.75 -10.19
N GLY A 103 18.55 -3.06 -10.21
CA GLY A 103 17.75 -2.67 -9.05
C GLY A 103 17.82 -1.18 -8.71
N GLY A 104 18.79 -0.44 -9.26
CA GLY A 104 18.95 1.00 -9.03
C GLY A 104 18.90 1.36 -7.55
N MET A 105 18.10 2.37 -7.18
CA MET A 105 17.94 2.80 -5.78
C MET A 105 17.39 1.73 -4.84
N MET A 106 16.69 0.68 -5.32
CA MET A 106 16.30 -0.44 -4.45
C MET A 106 17.53 -1.23 -4.00
N MET A 107 18.52 -1.39 -4.87
CA MET A 107 19.74 -2.15 -4.62
C MET A 107 20.77 -1.36 -3.80
N VAL A 108 20.96 -0.08 -4.14
CA VAL A 108 22.04 0.74 -3.56
C VAL A 108 21.57 1.79 -2.56
N GLY A 109 20.29 2.13 -2.54
CA GLY A 109 19.74 3.15 -1.66
C GLY A 109 19.07 2.59 -0.40
N ILE A 110 18.40 1.44 -0.52
CA ILE A 110 17.71 0.82 0.61
C ILE A 110 18.66 -0.14 1.32
N PRO A 111 18.87 -0.01 2.65
CA PRO A 111 19.74 -0.92 3.39
C PRO A 111 19.29 -2.38 3.34
N ARG A 112 20.27 -3.29 3.32
CA ARG A 112 20.04 -4.76 3.26
C ARG A 112 19.14 -5.29 4.38
N TYR A 113 19.16 -4.65 5.55
CA TYR A 113 18.33 -5.06 6.69
C TYR A 113 16.83 -4.75 6.50
N ARG A 114 16.47 -3.90 5.52
CA ARG A 114 15.08 -3.64 5.10
C ARG A 114 14.74 -4.39 3.83
N LEU A 115 15.66 -4.38 2.87
CA LEU A 115 15.50 -5.04 1.58
C LEU A 115 16.72 -5.92 1.28
N PRO A 116 16.62 -7.23 1.54
CA PRO A 116 17.68 -8.16 1.18
C PRO A 116 17.94 -8.15 -0.32
N ARG A 117 19.20 -8.24 -0.73
CA ARG A 117 19.58 -8.18 -2.15
C ARG A 117 19.06 -9.38 -2.92
N GLU A 118 19.06 -10.53 -2.25
CA GLU A 118 18.57 -11.79 -2.78
C GLU A 118 17.10 -11.71 -3.20
N VAL A 119 16.31 -10.83 -2.58
CA VAL A 119 14.92 -10.59 -2.97
C VAL A 119 14.86 -9.83 -4.29
N ILE A 120 15.70 -8.79 -4.44
CA ILE A 120 15.80 -8.01 -5.68
C ILE A 120 16.31 -8.91 -6.81
N ASP A 121 17.38 -9.65 -6.57
CA ASP A 121 18.01 -10.53 -7.56
C ASP A 121 17.02 -11.58 -8.07
N ARG A 122 16.24 -12.21 -7.18
CA ARG A 122 15.21 -13.18 -7.57
C ARG A 122 14.10 -12.58 -8.43
N GLU A 123 13.63 -11.37 -8.13
CA GLU A 123 12.58 -10.73 -8.93
C GLU A 123 13.12 -10.16 -10.25
N VAL A 124 14.38 -9.74 -10.30
CA VAL A 124 15.07 -9.33 -11.53
C VAL A 124 15.36 -10.52 -12.44
N ALA A 125 15.73 -11.68 -11.88
CA ALA A 125 15.96 -12.90 -12.66
C ALA A 125 14.73 -13.29 -13.51
N MET A 126 13.52 -13.01 -13.03
CA MET A 126 12.31 -13.20 -13.83
C MET A 126 12.28 -12.36 -15.12
N MET A 127 12.97 -11.23 -15.17
CA MET A 127 13.06 -10.39 -16.36
C MET A 127 14.09 -10.94 -17.34
N GLU A 128 15.20 -11.47 -16.83
CA GLU A 128 16.19 -12.19 -17.62
C GLU A 128 15.57 -13.43 -18.27
N GLU A 129 14.74 -14.19 -17.54
CA GLU A 129 13.96 -15.31 -18.08
C GLU A 129 13.00 -14.91 -19.22
N LEU A 130 12.54 -13.65 -19.23
CA LEU A 130 11.71 -13.13 -20.32
C LEU A 130 12.54 -12.72 -21.55
N GLY A 131 13.86 -12.80 -21.49
CA GLY A 131 14.79 -12.41 -22.55
C GLY A 131 15.14 -10.92 -22.55
N VAL A 132 15.01 -10.23 -21.41
CA VAL A 132 15.52 -8.86 -21.26
C VAL A 132 17.05 -8.89 -21.21
N GLU A 133 17.70 -8.13 -22.09
CA GLU A 133 19.16 -8.01 -22.13
C GLU A 133 19.63 -6.88 -21.22
N PHE A 134 20.64 -7.14 -20.38
CA PHE A 134 21.26 -6.14 -19.52
C PHE A 134 22.67 -5.80 -19.99
N ARG A 135 22.94 -4.51 -20.17
CA ARG A 135 24.28 -3.95 -20.38
C ARG A 135 24.68 -3.15 -19.15
N PHE A 136 25.31 -3.83 -18.20
CA PHE A 136 25.80 -3.24 -16.95
C PHE A 136 27.06 -2.41 -17.17
N SER A 137 27.37 -1.54 -16.22
CA SER A 137 28.52 -0.60 -16.27
C SER A 137 28.57 0.19 -17.58
N THR A 138 27.40 0.53 -18.14
CA THR A 138 27.25 1.24 -19.41
C THR A 138 26.42 2.50 -19.18
N ARG A 139 27.07 3.66 -19.17
CA ARG A 139 26.45 4.97 -18.96
C ARG A 139 26.24 5.69 -20.29
N LEU A 140 24.99 6.09 -20.54
CA LEU A 140 24.64 6.97 -21.66
C LEU A 140 25.40 8.30 -21.57
N GLY A 141 25.92 8.80 -22.69
CA GLY A 141 26.70 10.03 -22.80
C GLY A 141 28.16 9.89 -22.34
N ALA A 142 28.59 8.70 -21.91
CA ALA A 142 29.99 8.41 -21.59
C ALA A 142 30.50 7.18 -22.34
N ASP A 143 29.79 6.05 -22.23
CA ASP A 143 30.18 4.78 -22.85
C ASP A 143 29.46 4.53 -24.17
N VAL A 144 28.23 5.06 -24.30
CA VAL A 144 27.39 4.96 -25.50
C VAL A 144 26.69 6.28 -25.78
N THR A 145 26.42 6.57 -27.05
CA THR A 145 25.70 7.77 -27.50
C THR A 145 24.32 7.43 -28.03
N ILE A 146 23.40 8.39 -28.03
CA ILE A 146 22.05 8.20 -28.60
C ILE A 146 22.13 7.84 -30.09
N GLU A 147 23.06 8.46 -30.82
CA GLU A 147 23.27 8.15 -32.24
C GLU A 147 23.75 6.71 -32.46
N GLY A 148 24.66 6.22 -31.60
CA GLY A 148 25.09 4.82 -31.61
C GLY A 148 23.94 3.85 -31.39
N LEU A 149 23.07 4.14 -30.41
CA LEU A 149 21.90 3.31 -30.13
C LEU A 149 20.89 3.33 -31.29
N ARG A 150 20.70 4.47 -31.97
CA ARG A 150 19.87 4.51 -33.19
C ARG A 150 20.42 3.61 -34.30
N LYS A 151 21.74 3.49 -34.44
CA LYS A 151 22.38 2.57 -35.41
C LYS A 151 22.13 1.10 -35.07
N GLU A 152 21.90 0.76 -33.80
CA GLU A 152 21.46 -0.57 -33.36
C GLU A 152 19.98 -0.89 -33.66
N ARG A 153 19.26 0.06 -34.27
CA ARG A 153 17.84 -0.03 -34.69
C ARG A 153 16.85 -0.17 -33.52
N PHE A 154 17.09 0.53 -32.42
CA PHE A 154 16.06 0.74 -31.40
C PHE A 154 14.94 1.65 -31.92
N ASN A 155 13.69 1.25 -31.69
CA ASN A 155 12.48 1.93 -32.16
C ASN A 155 11.91 2.93 -31.14
N ALA A 156 12.20 2.75 -29.86
CA ALA A 156 11.77 3.63 -28.79
C ALA A 156 12.76 3.60 -27.62
N PHE A 157 12.77 4.68 -26.82
CA PHE A 157 13.65 4.88 -25.69
C PHE A 157 12.86 5.21 -24.42
N LEU A 158 13.26 4.62 -23.29
CA LEU A 158 12.73 4.98 -21.97
C LEU A 158 13.84 5.49 -21.06
N LEU A 159 13.73 6.74 -20.61
CA LEU A 159 14.62 7.39 -19.66
C LEU A 159 14.14 7.09 -18.22
N ALA A 160 14.83 6.18 -17.53
CA ALA A 160 14.52 5.73 -16.17
C ALA A 160 15.74 5.86 -15.23
N ILE A 161 16.51 6.95 -15.39
CA ILE A 161 17.82 7.18 -14.77
C ILE A 161 17.78 7.45 -13.24
N GLY A 162 16.60 7.68 -12.67
CA GLY A 162 16.42 7.89 -11.23
C GLY A 162 17.03 9.19 -10.69
N ALA A 163 17.06 9.32 -9.35
CA ALA A 163 17.64 10.46 -8.62
C ALA A 163 18.83 10.01 -7.76
N HIS A 164 20.00 9.88 -8.39
CA HIS A 164 21.19 9.26 -7.79
C HIS A 164 22.16 10.24 -7.10
N THR A 165 21.80 11.53 -6.99
CA THR A 165 22.58 12.56 -6.31
C THR A 165 21.79 13.17 -5.13
N SER A 166 22.46 13.91 -4.26
CA SER A 166 21.89 14.50 -3.05
C SER A 166 21.87 16.03 -3.12
N TYR A 167 20.87 16.67 -2.49
CA TYR A 167 20.94 18.11 -2.27
C TYR A 167 21.94 18.48 -1.18
N LYS A 168 22.65 19.58 -1.38
CA LYS A 168 23.55 20.20 -0.39
C LYS A 168 22.75 21.01 0.63
N MET A 169 23.20 21.05 1.88
CA MET A 169 22.59 21.85 2.94
C MET A 169 22.65 23.35 2.66
N ALA A 170 23.63 23.78 1.85
CA ALA A 170 23.91 25.18 1.52
C ALA A 170 24.22 26.02 2.78
N VAL A 171 25.00 25.44 3.68
CA VAL A 171 25.53 26.12 4.87
C VAL A 171 27.01 26.45 4.67
N PRO A 172 27.56 27.48 5.34
CA PRO A 172 28.97 27.79 5.25
C PRO A 172 29.84 26.59 5.63
N ARG A 173 30.97 26.46 4.91
CA ARG A 173 32.02 25.45 5.12
C ARG A 173 31.59 24.01 4.89
N GLU A 174 30.42 23.76 4.29
CA GLU A 174 29.94 22.40 3.96
C GLU A 174 30.93 21.62 3.09
N GLU A 175 31.60 22.30 2.14
CA GLU A 175 32.51 21.68 1.17
C GLU A 175 33.98 21.66 1.65
N ASP A 176 34.28 22.33 2.77
CA ASP A 176 35.64 22.43 3.31
C ASP A 176 36.13 21.10 3.91
N PHE A 177 35.21 20.17 4.18
CA PHE A 177 35.48 18.97 4.98
C PHE A 177 35.06 17.67 4.28
N PRO A 178 35.97 16.69 4.15
CA PRO A 178 35.62 15.37 3.61
C PRO A 178 34.69 14.57 4.54
N GLN A 179 34.55 14.96 5.81
CA GLN A 179 33.60 14.38 6.76
C GLN A 179 32.17 14.94 6.62
N VAL A 180 31.89 15.72 5.56
CA VAL A 180 30.51 15.96 5.13
C VAL A 180 30.23 15.02 3.97
N VAL A 181 29.51 13.94 4.25
CA VAL A 181 29.28 12.86 3.28
C VAL A 181 27.80 12.80 2.93
N ASP A 182 27.47 12.88 1.65
CA ASP A 182 26.07 12.80 1.25
C ASP A 182 25.47 11.42 1.52
N ALA A 183 24.21 11.39 1.95
CA ALA A 183 23.56 10.15 2.39
C ALA A 183 23.46 9.09 1.28
N ILE A 184 23.28 9.50 0.02
CA ILE A 184 23.14 8.58 -1.10
C ILE A 184 24.48 7.90 -1.41
N HIS A 185 25.58 8.64 -1.43
CA HIS A 185 26.91 8.07 -1.59
C HIS A 185 27.29 7.17 -0.41
N PHE A 186 26.99 7.58 0.82
CA PHE A 186 27.23 6.79 2.02
C PHE A 186 26.49 5.43 1.96
N LEU A 187 25.17 5.46 1.75
CA LEU A 187 24.35 4.25 1.67
C LEU A 187 24.77 3.36 0.49
N ARG A 188 25.08 3.96 -0.66
CA ARG A 188 25.61 3.23 -1.83
C ARG A 188 26.93 2.53 -1.52
N SER A 189 27.85 3.21 -0.82
CA SER A 189 29.15 2.62 -0.46
C SER A 189 28.97 1.43 0.48
N VAL A 190 28.08 1.54 1.47
CA VAL A 190 27.74 0.43 2.37
C VAL A 190 27.05 -0.70 1.60
N ALA A 191 26.16 -0.38 0.67
CA ALA A 191 25.55 -1.34 -0.24
C ALA A 191 26.57 -1.99 -1.18
N ARG A 192 27.73 -1.39 -1.43
CA ARG A 192 28.82 -2.03 -2.19
C ARG A 192 29.80 -2.82 -1.33
N GLY A 193 29.58 -2.85 -0.02
CA GLY A 193 30.35 -3.65 0.92
C GLY A 193 31.29 -2.87 1.82
N ASP A 194 31.30 -1.54 1.79
CA ASP A 194 32.04 -0.76 2.77
C ASP A 194 31.42 -0.94 4.16
N ARG A 195 32.22 -1.44 5.11
CA ARG A 195 31.80 -1.70 6.49
C ARG A 195 32.52 -0.80 7.50
N ARG A 196 33.25 0.22 7.04
CA ARG A 196 33.96 1.13 7.93
C ARG A 196 32.98 2.09 8.61
N ALA A 197 33.18 2.30 9.91
CA ALA A 197 32.45 3.33 10.64
C ALA A 197 32.78 4.71 10.05
N PRO A 198 31.77 5.53 9.69
CA PRO A 198 32.01 6.88 9.19
C PRO A 198 32.67 7.81 10.22
N GLY A 199 32.47 7.56 11.51
CA GLY A 199 32.99 8.35 12.62
C GLY A 199 32.46 7.82 13.96
N ARG A 200 32.82 8.48 15.07
CA ARG A 200 32.31 8.09 16.41
C ARG A 200 30.99 8.78 16.71
N ARG A 201 30.90 10.10 16.48
CA ARG A 201 29.70 10.92 16.67
C ARG A 201 29.19 11.49 15.35
N ILE A 202 27.94 11.19 15.01
CA ILE A 202 27.34 11.52 13.71
C ILE A 202 26.13 12.43 13.88
N ALA A 203 26.05 13.48 13.04
CA ALA A 203 24.81 14.20 12.78
C ALA A 203 24.25 13.79 11.41
N VAL A 204 23.04 13.22 11.40
CA VAL A 204 22.26 13.01 10.17
C VAL A 204 21.25 14.14 10.04
N VAL A 205 21.30 14.92 8.97
CA VAL A 205 20.41 16.08 8.79
C VAL A 205 19.26 15.71 7.87
N GLY A 206 18.05 15.63 8.40
CA GLY A 206 16.85 15.27 7.64
C GLY A 206 15.82 14.49 8.46
N GLY A 207 14.65 14.25 7.88
CA GLY A 207 13.57 13.50 8.54
C GLY A 207 12.85 12.48 7.65
N GLY A 208 13.35 12.25 6.43
CA GLY A 208 12.78 11.27 5.50
C GLY A 208 13.37 9.87 5.69
N ASN A 209 12.88 8.90 4.90
CA ASN A 209 13.34 7.50 4.98
C ASN A 209 14.86 7.37 4.77
N VAL A 210 15.46 8.15 3.87
CA VAL A 210 16.93 8.17 3.65
C VAL A 210 17.68 8.59 4.92
N ALA A 211 17.14 9.52 5.72
CA ALA A 211 17.76 9.92 6.98
C ALA A 211 17.70 8.79 8.01
N MET A 212 16.57 8.07 8.08
CA MET A 212 16.44 6.91 8.97
C MET A 212 17.39 5.79 8.56
N ASP A 213 17.47 5.52 7.26
CA ASP A 213 18.38 4.51 6.70
C ASP A 213 19.85 4.85 7.00
N ALA A 214 20.25 6.11 6.81
CA ALA A 214 21.61 6.56 7.14
C ALA A 214 21.92 6.47 8.64
N ALA A 215 20.99 6.87 9.50
CA ALA A 215 21.15 6.82 10.95
C ALA A 215 21.27 5.38 11.47
N ARG A 216 20.32 4.51 11.08
CA ARG A 216 20.30 3.09 11.47
C ARG A 216 21.47 2.30 10.89
N THR A 217 21.91 2.64 9.67
CA THR A 217 23.14 2.08 9.08
C THR A 217 24.36 2.51 9.86
N SER A 218 24.45 3.76 10.31
CA SER A 218 25.56 4.26 11.12
C SER A 218 25.71 3.49 12.44
N ILE A 219 24.60 3.23 13.14
CA ILE A 219 24.60 2.38 14.35
C ILE A 219 25.22 1.00 14.03
N ARG A 220 24.79 0.37 12.92
CA ARG A 220 25.28 -0.96 12.49
C ARG A 220 26.75 -1.00 12.11
N LEU A 221 27.33 0.13 11.73
CA LEU A 221 28.76 0.25 11.44
C LEU A 221 29.59 0.49 12.70
N GLY A 222 28.97 0.56 13.89
CA GLY A 222 29.68 0.68 15.17
C GLY A 222 29.88 2.11 15.65
N CYS A 223 29.06 3.06 15.19
CA CYS A 223 29.16 4.44 15.65
C CYS A 223 28.61 4.59 17.07
N GLU A 224 29.29 5.37 17.91
CA GLU A 224 28.98 5.49 19.34
C GLU A 224 27.75 6.34 19.59
N GLU A 225 27.63 7.48 18.89
CA GLU A 225 26.47 8.37 18.99
C GLU A 225 25.97 8.75 17.60
N VAL A 226 24.68 8.52 17.35
CA VAL A 226 24.00 8.92 16.12
C VAL A 226 22.85 9.85 16.47
N THR A 227 22.91 11.07 15.98
CA THR A 227 21.90 12.10 16.21
C THR A 227 21.26 12.51 14.90
N VAL A 228 19.93 12.40 14.81
CA VAL A 228 19.14 12.96 13.71
C VAL A 228 18.75 14.40 14.06
N VAL A 229 19.14 15.34 13.22
CA VAL A 229 18.77 16.75 13.31
C VAL A 229 17.61 17.03 12.37
N TYR A 230 16.46 17.41 12.92
CA TYR A 230 15.25 17.68 12.14
C TYR A 230 14.60 19.01 12.51
N ARG A 231 14.33 19.82 11.49
CA ARG A 231 13.82 21.18 11.64
C ARG A 231 12.34 21.30 12.04
N ARG A 232 11.61 20.18 12.17
CA ARG A 232 10.20 20.14 12.61
C ARG A 232 10.03 19.15 13.76
N THR A 233 8.79 18.90 14.18
CA THR A 233 8.51 17.93 15.24
C THR A 233 8.42 16.51 14.69
N HIS A 234 8.36 15.54 15.60
CA HIS A 234 8.13 14.13 15.29
C HIS A 234 6.90 13.92 14.38
N THR A 235 5.79 14.64 14.61
CA THR A 235 4.53 14.48 13.87
C THR A 235 4.65 14.85 12.38
N GLU A 236 5.51 15.80 12.02
CA GLU A 236 5.71 16.20 10.62
C GLU A 236 6.85 15.46 9.92
N MET A 237 7.39 14.38 10.50
CA MET A 237 8.42 13.58 9.84
C MET A 237 7.87 12.89 8.58
N PRO A 238 8.54 13.03 7.42
CA PRO A 238 8.13 12.33 6.20
C PRO A 238 8.43 10.82 6.20
N ALA A 239 9.33 10.36 7.07
CA ALA A 239 9.66 8.94 7.17
C ALA A 239 8.46 8.10 7.61
N ASN A 240 8.44 6.82 7.23
CA ASN A 240 7.45 5.89 7.73
C ASN A 240 7.56 5.81 9.26
N ARG A 241 6.42 5.83 9.93
CA ARG A 241 6.36 5.81 11.40
C ARG A 241 7.13 4.63 12.01
N ASP A 242 6.94 3.43 11.46
CA ASP A 242 7.64 2.23 11.92
C ASP A 242 9.18 2.35 11.80
N GLU A 243 9.69 3.10 10.82
CA GLU A 243 11.14 3.33 10.65
C GLU A 243 11.69 4.29 11.70
N VAL A 244 10.90 5.30 12.08
CA VAL A 244 11.25 6.24 13.15
C VAL A 244 11.26 5.52 14.50
N GLU A 245 10.19 4.79 14.82
CA GLU A 245 10.07 4.02 16.06
C GLU A 245 11.21 2.98 16.19
N GLN A 246 11.53 2.25 15.12
CA GLN A 246 12.65 1.31 15.13
C GLN A 246 14.03 2.01 15.24
N ALA A 247 14.20 3.23 14.72
CA ALA A 247 15.43 3.99 14.89
C ALA A 247 15.62 4.43 16.35
N GLU A 248 14.56 4.90 17.00
CA GLU A 248 14.55 5.23 18.43
C GLU A 248 14.88 4.00 19.29
N GLU A 249 14.25 2.86 19.01
CA GLU A 249 14.55 1.58 19.69
C GLU A 249 16.02 1.16 19.56
N GLU A 250 16.65 1.44 18.41
CA GLU A 250 18.05 1.10 18.14
C GLU A 250 19.05 2.08 18.79
N GLY A 251 18.56 3.18 19.39
CA GLY A 251 19.35 4.16 20.13
C GLY A 251 19.69 5.43 19.35
N VAL A 252 19.00 5.71 18.23
CA VAL A 252 19.16 6.97 17.51
C VAL A 252 18.57 8.12 18.34
N ARG A 253 19.35 9.18 18.54
CA ARG A 253 18.91 10.38 19.26
C ARG A 253 18.25 11.34 18.28
N PHE A 254 17.13 11.94 18.65
CA PHE A 254 16.45 12.93 17.80
C PHE A 254 16.56 14.34 18.40
N LEU A 255 17.06 15.27 17.59
CA LEU A 255 17.01 16.70 17.84
C LEU A 255 15.98 17.34 16.91
N PHE A 256 14.73 17.33 17.39
CA PHE A 256 13.63 18.04 16.75
C PHE A 256 13.79 19.55 16.87
N LEU A 257 13.01 20.28 16.06
CA LEU A 257 12.97 21.73 16.09
C LEU A 257 14.38 22.36 16.04
N THR A 258 15.22 21.79 15.18
CA THR A 258 16.64 22.16 15.06
C THR A 258 17.06 22.16 13.59
N ALA A 259 17.74 23.22 13.15
CA ALA A 259 18.28 23.35 11.79
C ALA A 259 19.79 23.61 11.81
N PRO A 260 20.56 23.09 10.83
CA PRO A 260 21.98 23.39 10.72
C PRO A 260 22.18 24.83 10.22
N VAL A 261 23.26 25.47 10.69
CA VAL A 261 23.67 26.84 10.34
C VAL A 261 25.05 26.86 9.69
N GLU A 262 26.01 26.09 10.20
CA GLU A 262 27.41 26.08 9.73
C GLU A 262 28.09 24.77 10.12
N VAL A 263 28.98 24.25 9.26
CA VAL A 263 29.88 23.14 9.62
C VAL A 263 31.15 23.70 10.26
N VAL A 264 31.47 23.26 11.49
CA VAL A 264 32.59 23.80 12.27
C VAL A 264 33.69 22.75 12.38
N GLY A 265 34.90 23.14 11.99
CA GLY A 265 36.06 22.26 12.07
C GLY A 265 37.39 23.00 12.09
N LYS A 266 38.43 22.24 12.43
CA LYS A 266 39.82 22.68 12.55
C LYS A 266 40.73 21.69 11.83
N ASP A 267 41.78 22.18 11.17
CA ASP A 267 42.79 21.35 10.49
C ASP A 267 42.18 20.35 9.49
N GLY A 268 41.16 20.78 8.74
CA GLY A 268 40.44 19.95 7.77
C GLY A 268 39.60 18.83 8.39
N LYS A 269 39.30 18.88 9.69
CA LYS A 269 38.44 17.92 10.39
C LYS A 269 37.24 18.59 11.03
N VAL A 270 36.06 18.01 10.83
CA VAL A 270 34.82 18.43 11.51
C VAL A 270 34.97 18.17 13.01
N THR A 271 34.51 19.14 13.80
CA THR A 271 34.49 19.06 15.28
C THR A 271 33.09 19.31 15.84
N ALA A 272 32.26 20.06 15.13
CA ALA A 272 30.88 20.32 15.50
C ALA A 272 30.02 20.74 14.29
N LEU A 273 28.71 20.61 14.46
CA LEU A 273 27.70 21.22 13.60
C LEU A 273 27.04 22.36 14.40
N LYS A 274 27.16 23.60 13.92
CA LYS A 274 26.44 24.73 14.50
C LYS A 274 24.98 24.63 14.10
N CYS A 275 24.09 24.64 15.09
CA CYS A 275 22.66 24.49 14.93
C CYS A 275 21.92 25.67 15.55
N ILE A 276 20.68 25.89 15.12
CA ILE A 276 19.74 26.87 15.68
C ILE A 276 18.41 26.19 15.98
N ARG A 277 17.71 26.62 17.04
CA ARG A 277 16.36 26.13 17.33
C ARG A 277 15.37 26.71 16.33
N THR A 278 14.33 25.94 16.04
CA THR A 278 13.22 26.36 15.18
C THR A 278 11.89 26.22 15.91
N GLU A 279 10.93 27.05 15.56
CA GLU A 279 9.54 26.92 15.96
C GLU A 279 8.66 26.74 14.72
N LEU A 280 7.51 26.09 14.90
CA LEU A 280 6.57 25.91 13.81
C LEU A 280 5.66 27.12 13.67
N SER A 281 5.61 27.68 12.47
CA SER A 281 4.63 28.70 12.10
C SER A 281 3.20 28.16 12.21
N LYS A 282 2.22 29.06 12.11
CA LYS A 282 0.84 28.67 11.77
C LYS A 282 0.85 27.82 10.47
N PRO A 283 -0.07 26.84 10.33
CA PRO A 283 -0.21 26.08 9.10
C PRO A 283 -0.38 27.03 7.90
N ASP A 284 0.34 26.78 6.82
CA ASP A 284 0.10 27.47 5.55
C ASP A 284 -1.14 26.91 4.83
N GLU A 285 -1.47 27.44 3.65
CA GLU A 285 -2.63 27.02 2.84
C GLU A 285 -2.62 25.52 2.48
N SER A 286 -1.46 24.86 2.53
CA SER A 286 -1.33 23.40 2.33
C SER A 286 -1.53 22.60 3.62
N GLY A 287 -1.84 23.26 4.73
CA GLY A 287 -1.87 22.70 6.08
C GLY A 287 -0.48 22.48 6.68
N ARG A 288 0.60 22.85 5.97
CA ARG A 288 1.97 22.54 6.37
C ARG A 288 2.56 23.67 7.20
N ARG A 289 3.17 23.33 8.34
CA ARG A 289 3.86 24.31 9.18
C ARG A 289 5.29 24.54 8.69
N ARG A 290 5.70 25.80 8.59
CA ARG A 290 7.04 26.21 8.19
C ARG A 290 7.90 26.38 9.45
N PRO A 291 9.14 25.84 9.45
CA PRO A 291 10.06 26.12 10.54
C PRO A 291 10.56 27.56 10.43
N VAL A 292 10.50 28.30 11.54
CA VAL A 292 11.04 29.65 11.71
C VAL A 292 12.16 29.58 12.73
N THR A 293 13.29 30.22 12.45
CA THR A 293 14.45 30.23 13.35
C THR A 293 14.16 31.06 14.60
N VAL A 294 14.61 30.56 15.76
CA VAL A 294 14.61 31.32 17.02
C VAL A 294 15.97 32.00 17.15
N GLU A 295 16.02 33.32 16.95
CA GLU A 295 17.27 34.09 17.02
C GLU A 295 17.93 33.99 18.41
N GLY A 296 19.26 33.94 18.45
CA GLY A 296 20.03 33.82 19.71
C GLY A 296 20.01 32.42 20.34
N SER A 297 19.39 31.43 19.70
CA SER A 297 19.32 30.04 20.17
C SER A 297 20.40 29.13 19.58
N GLU A 298 21.45 29.71 19.01
CA GLU A 298 22.53 28.96 18.38
C GLU A 298 23.32 28.12 19.39
N PHE A 299 23.66 26.89 19.01
CA PHE A 299 24.47 26.01 19.82
C PHE A 299 25.35 25.11 18.94
N LEU A 300 26.41 24.55 19.53
CA LEU A 300 27.29 23.60 18.86
C LEU A 300 26.90 22.17 19.24
N LEU A 301 26.66 21.34 18.22
CA LEU A 301 26.49 19.90 18.36
C LEU A 301 27.83 19.23 18.02
N ASN A 302 28.52 18.69 19.02
CA ASN A 302 29.83 18.04 18.83
C ASN A 302 29.70 16.75 18.01
N VAL A 303 30.28 16.74 16.81
CA VAL A 303 30.24 15.60 15.88
C VAL A 303 31.53 15.54 15.07
N ASP A 304 31.85 14.35 14.60
CA ASP A 304 33.05 14.11 13.80
C ASP A 304 32.71 13.96 12.31
N ILE A 305 31.43 13.73 11.99
CA ILE A 305 30.91 13.61 10.62
C ILE A 305 29.46 14.11 10.54
N VAL A 306 29.12 14.71 9.39
CA VAL A 306 27.77 15.18 9.06
C VAL A 306 27.30 14.46 7.81
N ILE A 307 26.07 13.92 7.85
CA ILE A 307 25.43 13.24 6.72
C ILE A 307 24.16 13.98 6.32
N PRO A 308 24.22 14.83 5.28
CA PRO A 308 23.04 15.47 4.72
C PRO A 308 22.11 14.46 4.05
N ALA A 309 20.85 14.41 4.51
CA ALA A 309 19.78 13.55 4.00
C ALA A 309 18.50 14.37 3.74
N ILE A 310 18.67 15.51 3.08
CA ILE A 310 17.60 16.52 2.87
C ILE A 310 16.88 16.42 1.52
N GLY A 311 17.22 15.41 0.71
CA GLY A 311 16.55 15.09 -0.54
C GLY A 311 17.54 14.67 -1.64
N GLN A 312 16.99 14.21 -2.76
CA GLN A 312 17.74 13.70 -3.90
C GLN A 312 17.49 14.53 -5.15
N ALA A 313 18.45 14.52 -6.07
CA ALA A 313 18.37 15.17 -7.36
C ALA A 313 18.69 14.20 -8.50
N VAL A 314 18.23 14.56 -9.69
CA VAL A 314 18.52 13.85 -10.94
C VAL A 314 19.83 14.38 -11.50
N ASP A 315 20.73 13.48 -11.89
CA ASP A 315 21.91 13.84 -12.69
C ASP A 315 21.51 13.84 -14.16
N THR A 316 21.42 15.03 -14.76
CA THR A 316 20.93 15.19 -16.14
C THR A 316 22.04 15.07 -17.19
N GLY A 317 23.32 15.01 -16.79
CA GLY A 317 24.44 15.11 -17.74
C GLY A 317 24.48 13.97 -18.77
N CYS A 318 23.90 12.81 -18.47
CA CYS A 318 23.79 11.71 -19.45
C CYS A 318 22.73 11.97 -20.55
N LEU A 319 21.97 13.06 -20.47
CA LEU A 319 20.88 13.39 -21.38
C LEU A 319 21.19 14.62 -22.25
N ASP A 320 22.38 15.22 -22.12
CA ASP A 320 22.76 16.44 -22.83
C ASP A 320 22.75 16.27 -24.37
N GLU A 321 22.94 15.05 -24.88
CA GLU A 321 22.84 14.71 -26.31
C GLU A 321 21.41 14.70 -26.85
N ILE A 322 20.39 14.63 -25.98
CA ILE A 322 18.98 14.61 -26.39
C ILE A 322 18.47 16.05 -26.40
N SER A 323 18.56 16.70 -27.55
CA SER A 323 18.01 18.04 -27.75
C SER A 323 16.50 18.05 -27.46
N ASP A 324 16.00 19.22 -27.05
CA ASP A 324 14.56 19.51 -26.94
C ASP A 324 13.79 18.77 -25.83
N LEU A 325 14.50 18.11 -24.90
CA LEU A 325 13.89 17.65 -23.65
C LEU A 325 13.39 18.85 -22.83
N SER A 326 12.12 18.79 -22.43
CA SER A 326 11.50 19.79 -21.56
C SER A 326 11.75 19.47 -20.10
N TRP A 327 12.19 20.47 -19.34
CA TRP A 327 12.56 20.32 -17.93
C TRP A 327 11.60 21.06 -17.01
N SER A 328 11.30 20.44 -15.87
CA SER A 328 10.56 21.08 -14.79
C SER A 328 11.46 22.07 -14.03
N ARG A 329 10.85 22.94 -13.21
CA ARG A 329 11.60 23.82 -12.29
C ARG A 329 12.52 23.07 -11.33
N ARG A 330 12.29 21.77 -11.10
CA ARG A 330 13.10 20.90 -10.23
C ARG A 330 14.21 20.16 -10.98
N LYS A 331 14.47 20.50 -12.26
CA LYS A 331 15.40 19.80 -13.15
C LYS A 331 15.06 18.31 -13.32
N THR A 332 13.77 18.01 -13.42
CA THR A 332 13.25 16.67 -13.79
C THR A 332 12.65 16.73 -15.19
N ILE A 333 12.54 15.59 -15.87
CA ILE A 333 11.98 15.50 -17.22
C ILE A 333 10.47 15.74 -17.16
N THR A 334 9.96 16.63 -18.00
CA THR A 334 8.52 16.88 -18.14
C THR A 334 7.92 15.86 -19.09
N VAL A 335 6.79 15.26 -18.69
CA VAL A 335 6.07 14.26 -19.48
C VAL A 335 4.57 14.50 -19.45
N LYS A 336 3.86 13.92 -20.42
CA LYS A 336 2.40 13.78 -20.36
C LYS A 336 2.02 12.76 -19.29
N GLY A 337 1.30 13.19 -18.25
CA GLY A 337 1.02 12.37 -17.06
C GLY A 337 0.27 11.05 -17.31
N ALA A 338 -0.55 10.96 -18.37
CA ALA A 338 -1.27 9.74 -18.72
C ALA A 338 -0.37 8.69 -19.41
N THR A 339 0.64 9.14 -20.17
CA THR A 339 1.39 8.30 -21.14
C THR A 339 2.88 8.21 -20.84
N MET A 340 3.42 9.10 -20.01
CA MET A 340 4.86 9.24 -19.76
C MET A 340 5.68 9.64 -21.00
N GLU A 341 5.02 10.12 -22.08
CA GLU A 341 5.69 10.68 -23.26
C GLU A 341 6.44 11.96 -22.90
N SER A 342 7.69 12.07 -23.36
CA SER A 342 8.48 13.30 -23.23
C SER A 342 8.12 14.29 -24.35
N SER A 343 8.83 15.42 -24.40
CA SER A 343 8.74 16.37 -25.51
C SER A 343 9.41 15.90 -26.81
N VAL A 344 10.19 14.81 -26.76
CA VAL A 344 10.92 14.26 -27.91
C VAL A 344 10.23 12.99 -28.39
N GLU A 345 9.94 12.92 -29.69
CA GLU A 345 9.27 11.77 -30.29
C GLU A 345 10.09 10.47 -30.12
N GLY A 346 9.41 9.38 -29.76
CA GLY A 346 10.03 8.08 -29.49
C GLY A 346 10.75 8.00 -28.13
N PHE A 347 10.78 9.09 -27.35
CA PHE A 347 11.35 9.12 -25.99
C PHE A 347 10.26 9.25 -24.93
N PHE A 348 10.33 8.36 -23.95
CA PHE A 348 9.48 8.33 -22.77
C PHE A 348 10.35 8.48 -21.52
N ALA A 349 9.79 8.93 -20.40
CA ALA A 349 10.52 9.01 -19.14
C ALA A 349 9.67 8.58 -17.94
N ALA A 350 10.26 7.89 -16.97
CA ALA A 350 9.51 7.38 -15.81
C ALA A 350 10.36 7.31 -14.53
N GLY A 351 9.67 7.16 -13.40
CA GLY A 351 10.30 7.11 -12.08
C GLY A 351 10.81 8.47 -11.61
N ASP A 352 11.82 8.45 -10.74
CA ASP A 352 12.32 9.67 -10.09
C ASP A 352 12.91 10.70 -11.07
N ALA A 353 13.28 10.27 -12.28
CA ALA A 353 13.68 11.17 -13.36
C ALA A 353 12.58 12.17 -13.77
N VAL A 354 11.31 11.83 -13.51
CA VAL A 354 10.13 12.67 -13.79
C VAL A 354 9.59 13.28 -12.51
N THR A 355 9.32 12.45 -11.50
CA THR A 355 8.62 12.88 -10.28
C THR A 355 9.54 13.60 -9.28
N GLY A 356 10.86 13.44 -9.42
CA GLY A 356 11.78 13.56 -8.29
C GLY A 356 11.68 12.34 -7.37
N PRO A 357 12.46 12.30 -6.27
CA PRO A 357 12.47 11.16 -5.35
C PRO A 357 11.07 10.84 -4.83
N ALA A 358 10.56 9.68 -5.24
CA ALA A 358 9.24 9.17 -4.90
C ALA A 358 9.35 7.79 -4.26
N THR A 359 8.21 7.11 -4.08
CA THR A 359 8.19 5.74 -3.55
C THR A 359 8.44 4.70 -4.66
N VAL A 360 8.94 3.52 -4.28
CA VAL A 360 9.16 2.40 -5.22
C VAL A 360 7.88 2.05 -6.00
N VAL A 361 6.71 2.10 -5.34
CA VAL A 361 5.42 1.79 -5.98
C VAL A 361 4.99 2.85 -7.00
N GLU A 362 5.34 4.11 -6.79
CA GLU A 362 5.10 5.18 -7.77
C GLU A 362 6.00 5.03 -9.01
N ALA A 363 7.27 4.65 -8.81
CA ALA A 363 8.19 4.34 -9.90
C ALA A 363 7.70 3.15 -10.75
N ILE A 364 7.20 2.09 -10.10
CA ILE A 364 6.55 0.94 -10.75
C ILE A 364 5.32 1.40 -11.54
N GLY A 365 4.47 2.25 -10.95
CA GLY A 365 3.30 2.82 -11.63
C GLY A 365 3.67 3.64 -12.87
N GLY A 366 4.74 4.43 -12.81
CA GLY A 366 5.29 5.17 -13.94
C GLY A 366 5.83 4.25 -15.03
N GLY A 367 6.64 3.25 -14.67
CA GLY A 367 7.18 2.26 -15.61
C GLY A 367 6.07 1.48 -16.33
N LYS A 368 5.00 1.11 -15.63
CA LYS A 368 3.84 0.43 -16.22
C LYS A 368 3.12 1.32 -17.25
N ARG A 369 2.89 2.60 -16.94
CA ARG A 369 2.28 3.55 -17.90
C ARG A 369 3.17 3.77 -19.12
N ALA A 370 4.48 3.90 -18.91
CA ALA A 370 5.44 4.04 -20.00
C ALA A 370 5.44 2.82 -20.93
N ALA A 371 5.43 1.60 -20.41
CA ALA A 371 5.37 0.39 -21.23
C ALA A 371 4.11 0.31 -22.10
N GLU A 372 2.94 0.68 -21.55
CA GLU A 372 1.70 0.73 -22.31
C GLU A 372 1.74 1.81 -23.40
N ALA A 373 2.28 2.99 -23.09
CA ALA A 373 2.39 4.07 -24.07
C ALA A 373 3.40 3.76 -25.18
N ILE A 374 4.52 3.10 -24.87
CA ILE A 374 5.49 2.65 -25.87
C ILE A 374 4.86 1.60 -26.79
N ASP A 375 4.12 0.63 -26.25
CA ASP A 375 3.40 -0.38 -27.05
C ASP A 375 2.40 0.27 -28.01
N ARG A 376 1.63 1.26 -27.53
CA ARG A 376 0.69 2.02 -28.37
C ARG A 376 1.39 2.81 -29.46
N TYR A 377 2.47 3.52 -29.11
CA TYR A 377 3.30 4.28 -30.07
C TYR A 377 3.82 3.37 -31.18
N LEU A 378 4.44 2.24 -30.83
CA LEU A 378 5.01 1.30 -31.79
C LEU A 378 3.97 0.53 -32.61
N SER A 379 2.74 0.45 -32.11
CA SER A 379 1.61 -0.19 -32.80
C SER A 379 0.72 0.79 -33.57
N GLY A 380 1.06 2.10 -33.61
CA GLY A 380 0.25 3.12 -34.26
C GLY A 380 -1.12 3.37 -33.62
N ILE A 381 -1.28 3.02 -32.34
CA ILE A 381 -2.52 3.19 -31.58
C ILE A 381 -2.50 4.58 -30.92
N PRO A 382 -3.57 5.40 -31.03
CA PRO A 382 -3.62 6.72 -30.40
C PRO A 382 -3.40 6.67 -28.89
N GLN A 383 -2.70 7.64 -28.32
CA GLN A 383 -2.47 7.68 -26.87
C GLN A 383 -3.72 8.10 -26.08
N PRO A 384 -3.93 7.60 -24.84
CA PRO A 384 -5.01 8.07 -23.98
C PRO A 384 -4.72 9.47 -23.44
N GLU A 385 -5.77 10.28 -23.31
CA GLU A 385 -5.67 11.62 -22.69
C GLU A 385 -5.68 11.56 -21.15
N LEU A 386 -6.38 10.58 -20.59
CA LEU A 386 -6.55 10.40 -19.16
C LEU A 386 -5.93 9.08 -18.68
N PRO A 387 -5.42 9.04 -17.43
CA PRO A 387 -4.93 7.80 -16.85
C PRO A 387 -6.06 6.76 -16.72
N PRO A 388 -5.74 5.46 -16.84
CA PRO A 388 -6.75 4.42 -16.77
C PRO A 388 -7.40 4.36 -15.38
N VAL A 389 -8.73 4.22 -15.36
CA VAL A 389 -9.49 4.02 -14.12
C VAL A 389 -9.40 2.54 -13.71
N PRO A 390 -9.06 2.22 -12.46
CA PRO A 390 -9.05 0.83 -12.00
C PRO A 390 -10.43 0.17 -12.16
N VAL A 391 -10.47 -0.94 -12.89
CA VAL A 391 -11.67 -1.76 -13.07
C VAL A 391 -11.60 -3.02 -12.22
N ARG A 392 -12.76 -3.45 -11.69
CA ARG A 392 -12.86 -4.72 -10.97
C ARG A 392 -12.65 -5.88 -11.94
N ARG A 393 -11.66 -6.73 -11.65
CA ARG A 393 -11.30 -7.88 -12.51
C ARG A 393 -12.11 -9.13 -12.23
N THR A 394 -12.23 -9.48 -10.95
CA THR A 394 -12.93 -10.70 -10.55
C THR A 394 -13.59 -10.52 -9.19
N ARG A 395 -14.56 -11.38 -8.89
CA ARG A 395 -15.21 -11.45 -7.58
C ARG A 395 -14.92 -12.81 -6.96
N LEU A 396 -14.11 -12.83 -5.91
CA LEU A 396 -13.83 -14.05 -5.16
C LEU A 396 -15.01 -14.39 -4.23
N PRO A 397 -15.28 -15.67 -3.99
CA PRO A 397 -16.23 -16.12 -2.96
C PRO A 397 -15.94 -15.47 -1.61
N VAL A 398 -16.98 -15.30 -0.79
CA VAL A 398 -16.82 -14.83 0.59
C VAL A 398 -16.47 -16.00 1.49
N PHE A 399 -15.58 -15.75 2.46
CA PHE A 399 -15.31 -16.69 3.53
C PHE A 399 -16.25 -16.40 4.70
N GLU A 400 -16.93 -17.43 5.21
CA GLU A 400 -17.85 -17.29 6.34
C GLU A 400 -17.10 -17.17 7.66
N ILE A 401 -17.49 -16.19 8.47
CA ILE A 401 -16.92 -15.96 9.80
C ILE A 401 -17.98 -15.37 10.72
N SER A 402 -17.97 -15.72 12.01
CA SER A 402 -18.92 -15.15 12.96
C SER A 402 -18.65 -13.65 13.18
N ALA A 403 -19.69 -12.88 13.52
CA ALA A 403 -19.53 -11.49 13.94
C ALA A 403 -18.58 -11.33 15.13
N SER A 404 -18.62 -12.26 16.09
CA SER A 404 -17.73 -12.26 17.25
C SER A 404 -16.26 -12.38 16.83
N ASP A 405 -15.93 -13.40 16.03
CA ASP A 405 -14.56 -13.59 15.55
C ASP A 405 -14.13 -12.38 14.70
N LYS A 406 -14.99 -11.89 13.81
CA LYS A 406 -14.66 -10.77 12.92
C LYS A 406 -14.32 -9.49 13.67
N THR A 407 -15.07 -9.21 14.75
CA THR A 407 -14.86 -8.06 15.63
C THR A 407 -13.61 -8.23 16.50
N ASN A 408 -13.38 -9.43 17.04
CA ASN A 408 -12.28 -9.69 17.99
C ASN A 408 -10.91 -9.91 17.33
N LEU A 409 -10.84 -10.19 16.03
CA LEU A 409 -9.57 -10.35 15.31
C LEU A 409 -8.75 -9.05 15.30
N ALA A 410 -7.58 -9.07 15.96
CA ALA A 410 -6.60 -7.99 15.96
C ALA A 410 -5.57 -8.15 14.83
N ARG A 411 -4.97 -7.03 14.39
CA ARG A 411 -3.85 -7.05 13.43
C ARG A 411 -2.67 -7.79 14.07
N PRO A 412 -2.16 -8.89 13.49
CA PRO A 412 -0.93 -9.52 13.97
C PRO A 412 0.23 -8.54 13.86
N ASP A 413 1.08 -8.51 14.88
CA ASP A 413 2.30 -7.72 14.86
C ASP A 413 3.33 -8.37 13.93
N MET A 414 4.13 -7.53 13.26
CA MET A 414 5.24 -8.02 12.43
C MET A 414 6.34 -8.54 13.35
N PRO A 415 6.74 -9.82 13.26
CA PRO A 415 7.87 -10.31 14.02
C PRO A 415 9.13 -9.56 13.60
N LEU A 416 9.86 -9.03 14.57
CA LEU A 416 11.09 -8.28 14.34
C LEU A 416 12.29 -9.04 14.88
N LEU A 417 13.44 -8.88 14.22
CA LEU A 417 14.73 -9.31 14.76
C LEU A 417 14.96 -8.68 16.14
N ASN A 418 15.65 -9.35 17.06
CA ASN A 418 15.89 -8.77 18.39
C ASN A 418 16.77 -7.52 18.30
N ARG A 419 16.51 -6.55 19.18
CA ARG A 419 17.15 -5.21 19.19
C ARG A 419 18.67 -5.28 19.14
N ASP A 420 19.29 -6.15 19.94
CA ASP A 420 20.75 -6.21 20.03
C ASP A 420 21.39 -6.67 18.71
N ARG A 421 20.75 -7.59 17.97
CA ARG A 421 21.24 -7.99 16.64
C ARG A 421 20.94 -6.94 15.58
N ARG A 422 19.84 -6.19 15.69
CA ARG A 422 19.56 -5.06 14.78
C ARG A 422 20.71 -4.05 14.80
N ARG A 423 21.29 -3.78 15.97
CA ARG A 423 22.35 -2.78 16.14
C ARG A 423 23.72 -3.18 15.58
N ILE A 424 23.97 -4.46 15.33
CA ILE A 424 25.30 -4.95 14.94
C ILE A 424 25.29 -5.79 13.65
N THR A 425 24.13 -6.05 13.07
CA THR A 425 24.00 -6.87 11.86
C THR A 425 23.18 -6.16 10.78
N PHE A 426 23.42 -6.58 9.53
CA PHE A 426 22.61 -6.19 8.38
C PHE A 426 21.58 -7.27 8.01
N GLN A 427 21.23 -8.16 8.96
CA GLN A 427 20.16 -9.13 8.76
C GLN A 427 18.81 -8.42 8.66
N GLN A 428 17.90 -8.98 7.86
CA GLN A 428 16.54 -8.49 7.72
C GLN A 428 15.87 -8.29 9.09
N VAL A 429 15.30 -7.10 9.31
CA VAL A 429 14.66 -6.70 10.57
C VAL A 429 13.23 -7.21 10.64
N GLU A 430 12.40 -6.90 9.64
CA GLU A 430 11.03 -7.41 9.55
C GLU A 430 11.07 -8.86 9.06
N LEU A 431 10.75 -9.85 9.90
CA LEU A 431 10.96 -11.27 9.60
C LEU A 431 9.84 -11.92 8.77
N GLY A 432 8.77 -11.18 8.49
CA GLY A 432 7.62 -11.66 7.73
C GLY A 432 6.59 -12.38 8.58
N PHE A 433 5.37 -12.49 8.06
CA PHE A 433 4.31 -13.27 8.69
C PHE A 433 4.52 -14.76 8.46
N ASN A 434 4.23 -15.56 9.48
CA ASN A 434 4.00 -16.99 9.28
C ASN A 434 2.59 -17.22 8.69
N GLU A 435 2.31 -18.46 8.28
CA GLU A 435 1.04 -18.80 7.64
C GLU A 435 -0.19 -18.54 8.54
N SER A 436 -0.08 -18.76 9.84
CA SER A 436 -1.18 -18.50 10.78
C SER A 436 -1.51 -17.01 10.84
N ALA A 437 -0.50 -16.18 11.07
CA ALA A 437 -0.64 -14.72 11.13
C ALA A 437 -1.18 -14.15 9.81
N ALA A 438 -0.68 -14.64 8.67
CA ALA A 438 -1.19 -14.22 7.36
C ALA A 438 -2.67 -14.59 7.16
N ARG A 439 -3.10 -15.79 7.60
CA ARG A 439 -4.51 -16.22 7.53
C ARG A 439 -5.39 -15.40 8.47
N GLU A 440 -4.97 -15.16 9.70
CA GLU A 440 -5.69 -14.32 10.67
C GLU A 440 -5.86 -12.90 10.15
N GLU A 441 -4.79 -12.32 9.61
CA GLU A 441 -4.84 -10.98 9.03
C GLU A 441 -5.76 -10.90 7.82
N ALA A 442 -5.70 -11.88 6.90
CA ALA A 442 -6.60 -11.94 5.75
C ALA A 442 -8.07 -12.05 6.16
N ARG A 443 -8.37 -12.80 7.24
CA ARG A 443 -9.73 -12.97 7.78
C ARG A 443 -10.32 -11.67 8.33
N ARG A 444 -9.53 -10.65 8.64
CA ARG A 444 -10.02 -9.33 9.12
C ARG A 444 -10.71 -8.50 8.04
N CYS A 445 -10.42 -8.76 6.76
CA CYS A 445 -10.90 -7.96 5.62
C CYS A 445 -12.44 -7.88 5.59
N LEU A 446 -13.01 -6.66 5.60
CA LEU A 446 -14.46 -6.44 5.61
C LEU A 446 -15.15 -6.72 4.26
N ARG A 447 -14.38 -7.07 3.21
CA ARG A 447 -14.89 -7.27 1.85
C ARG A 447 -15.72 -6.09 1.34
N CYS A 448 -15.17 -4.88 1.54
CA CYS A 448 -15.74 -3.63 1.02
C CYS A 448 -15.68 -3.53 -0.51
N ASP A 449 -15.07 -4.52 -1.19
CA ASP A 449 -15.28 -4.76 -2.62
C ASP A 449 -16.74 -5.14 -2.92
N ILE A 450 -17.47 -5.74 -1.98
CA ILE A 450 -18.87 -6.13 -2.20
C ILE A 450 -19.83 -5.04 -1.71
N CYS A 451 -19.61 -4.51 -0.51
CA CYS A 451 -20.46 -3.47 0.08
C CYS A 451 -20.05 -2.07 -0.41
N VAL A 452 -20.97 -1.39 -1.11
CA VAL A 452 -20.79 0.01 -1.56
C VAL A 452 -21.03 1.06 -0.47
N ARG A 453 -21.30 0.62 0.76
CA ARG A 453 -21.49 1.48 1.94
C ARG A 453 -22.60 2.53 1.78
N CYS A 454 -23.70 2.18 1.11
CA CYS A 454 -24.81 3.12 0.85
C CYS A 454 -25.75 3.39 2.05
N GLY A 455 -25.54 2.77 3.22
CA GLY A 455 -26.38 3.00 4.40
C GLY A 455 -27.76 2.34 4.40
N ARG A 456 -28.32 1.96 3.24
CA ARG A 456 -29.71 1.46 3.11
C ARG A 456 -30.07 0.31 4.04
N CYS A 457 -29.15 -0.61 4.31
CA CYS A 457 -29.42 -1.73 5.22
C CYS A 457 -29.70 -1.25 6.65
N VAL A 458 -28.94 -0.29 7.14
CA VAL A 458 -29.13 0.34 8.47
C VAL A 458 -30.39 1.17 8.46
N ASP A 459 -30.58 1.98 7.42
CA ASP A 459 -31.75 2.85 7.26
C ASP A 459 -33.07 2.06 7.29
N VAL A 460 -33.20 1.02 6.47
CA VAL A 460 -34.39 0.16 6.48
C VAL A 460 -34.57 -0.56 7.82
N CYS A 461 -33.49 -0.99 8.48
CA CYS A 461 -33.59 -1.66 9.78
C CYS A 461 -34.07 -0.71 10.89
N ARG A 462 -33.58 0.53 10.89
CA ARG A 462 -33.86 1.55 11.90
C ARG A 462 -35.17 2.30 11.64
N ASN A 463 -35.34 2.82 10.43
CA ASN A 463 -36.39 3.78 10.11
C ASN A 463 -37.65 3.11 9.57
N GLU A 464 -37.53 2.04 8.78
CA GLU A 464 -38.70 1.33 8.25
C GLU A 464 -39.18 0.24 9.21
N MET A 465 -38.28 -0.67 9.60
CA MET A 465 -38.64 -1.80 10.46
C MET A 465 -38.71 -1.43 11.96
N LYS A 466 -38.16 -0.28 12.36
CA LYS A 466 -38.06 0.16 13.78
C LYS A 466 -37.36 -0.84 14.71
N ILE A 467 -36.46 -1.67 14.17
CA ILE A 467 -35.70 -2.67 14.94
C ILE A 467 -34.34 -2.12 15.37
N ASP A 468 -33.66 -1.39 14.47
CA ASP A 468 -32.35 -0.79 14.70
C ASP A 468 -31.28 -1.79 15.21
N ALA A 469 -31.23 -2.98 14.59
CA ALA A 469 -30.27 -4.02 14.96
C ALA A 469 -28.86 -3.81 14.38
N LEU A 470 -28.69 -3.02 13.33
CA LEU A 470 -27.41 -2.91 12.61
C LEU A 470 -26.62 -1.68 13.07
N GLN A 471 -25.51 -1.90 13.80
CA GLN A 471 -24.57 -0.84 14.19
C GLN A 471 -23.30 -0.86 13.30
N LEU A 472 -23.42 -0.23 12.13
CA LEU A 472 -22.35 -0.18 11.11
C LEU A 472 -21.76 1.23 11.00
N GLY A 473 -21.04 1.66 12.04
CA GLY A 473 -20.47 3.01 12.14
C GLY A 473 -19.55 3.44 11.00
N TYR A 474 -18.81 2.51 10.38
CA TYR A 474 -17.92 2.82 9.24
C TYR A 474 -18.65 3.33 7.97
N LEU A 475 -19.99 3.27 7.95
CA LEU A 475 -20.83 3.84 6.89
C LEU A 475 -20.93 5.36 6.98
N SER A 476 -20.82 5.93 8.19
CA SER A 476 -20.78 7.37 8.40
C SER A 476 -19.43 7.93 7.96
N ALA A 477 -19.45 9.10 7.31
CA ALA A 477 -18.23 9.83 6.99
C ALA A 477 -17.59 10.44 8.26
N ASN A 478 -18.40 10.70 9.30
CA ASN A 478 -18.03 11.54 10.44
C ASN A 478 -17.70 10.73 11.72
N GLY A 479 -17.78 9.39 11.69
CA GLY A 479 -17.33 8.53 12.79
C GLY A 479 -18.13 8.67 14.09
N ASP A 480 -19.36 9.19 14.03
CA ASP A 480 -20.25 9.43 15.17
C ASP A 480 -20.80 8.15 15.81
N GLN A 481 -20.65 6.99 15.15
CA GLN A 481 -21.08 5.70 15.65
C GLN A 481 -19.93 4.69 15.60
N THR A 482 -19.79 3.88 16.65
CA THR A 482 -18.89 2.73 16.67
C THR A 482 -19.45 1.61 15.80
N THR A 483 -18.58 0.81 15.18
CA THR A 483 -19.02 -0.41 14.51
C THR A 483 -18.89 -1.59 15.46
N ASP A 484 -20.01 -2.25 15.75
CA ASP A 484 -20.00 -3.55 16.44
C ASP A 484 -20.95 -4.52 15.74
N LEU A 485 -20.38 -5.54 15.12
CA LEU A 485 -21.13 -6.55 14.39
C LEU A 485 -21.92 -7.48 15.31
N ARG A 486 -21.51 -7.61 16.59
CA ARG A 486 -22.07 -8.54 17.58
C ARG A 486 -23.47 -8.15 18.03
N ILE A 487 -23.71 -6.85 18.19
CA ILE A 487 -24.98 -6.28 18.64
C ILE A 487 -26.14 -6.68 17.71
N THR A 488 -25.85 -6.97 16.44
CA THR A 488 -26.87 -7.45 15.50
C THR A 488 -27.64 -8.65 16.05
N ALA A 489 -26.96 -9.62 16.68
CA ALA A 489 -27.62 -10.82 17.20
C ALA A 489 -28.59 -10.53 18.36
N GLU A 490 -28.39 -9.43 19.09
CA GLU A 490 -29.22 -9.07 20.24
C GLU A 490 -30.62 -8.64 19.81
N ARG A 491 -30.71 -7.78 18.80
CA ARG A 491 -31.96 -7.12 18.36
C ARG A 491 -32.53 -7.69 17.06
N CYS A 492 -31.71 -8.30 16.20
CA CYS A 492 -32.16 -8.74 14.88
C CYS A 492 -33.21 -9.85 15.01
N ILE A 493 -34.32 -9.66 14.30
CA ILE A 493 -35.41 -10.65 14.20
C ILE A 493 -35.34 -11.50 12.92
N LEU A 494 -34.31 -11.30 12.08
CA LEU A 494 -34.13 -11.99 10.79
C LEU A 494 -35.31 -11.82 9.81
N CYS A 495 -35.90 -10.62 9.74
CA CYS A 495 -36.95 -10.28 8.77
C CYS A 495 -36.46 -10.19 7.32
N GLY A 496 -35.14 -10.08 7.09
CA GLY A 496 -34.54 -10.01 5.76
C GLY A 496 -34.67 -8.67 5.03
N ALA A 497 -35.32 -7.66 5.61
CA ALA A 497 -35.52 -6.35 4.96
C ALA A 497 -34.21 -5.68 4.53
N CYS A 498 -33.16 -5.80 5.34
CA CYS A 498 -31.82 -5.31 5.00
C CYS A 498 -31.16 -6.04 3.83
N ALA A 499 -31.42 -7.34 3.66
CA ALA A 499 -30.91 -8.13 2.55
C ALA A 499 -31.70 -7.85 1.26
N ALA A 500 -33.03 -7.76 1.35
CA ALA A 500 -33.90 -7.44 0.23
C ALA A 500 -33.60 -6.06 -0.38
N ASN A 501 -33.20 -5.09 0.44
CA ASN A 501 -32.87 -3.73 0.01
C ASN A 501 -31.38 -3.50 -0.30
N CYS A 502 -30.56 -4.56 -0.34
CA CYS A 502 -29.13 -4.45 -0.60
C CYS A 502 -28.83 -4.45 -2.11
N PRO A 503 -28.39 -3.31 -2.70
CA PRO A 503 -28.22 -3.22 -4.16
C PRO A 503 -27.08 -4.08 -4.71
N THR A 504 -26.16 -4.55 -3.87
CA THR A 504 -24.96 -5.30 -4.30
C THR A 504 -24.94 -6.75 -3.85
N GLY A 505 -25.98 -7.19 -3.14
CA GLY A 505 -26.04 -8.51 -2.50
C GLY A 505 -24.99 -8.72 -1.41
N ALA A 506 -24.53 -7.64 -0.79
CA ALA A 506 -23.60 -7.67 0.35
C ALA A 506 -24.25 -8.21 1.61
N MET A 507 -25.49 -7.78 1.87
CA MET A 507 -26.36 -8.40 2.87
C MET A 507 -27.07 -9.58 2.21
N ARG A 508 -27.03 -10.75 2.85
CA ARG A 508 -27.71 -11.96 2.39
C ARG A 508 -28.45 -12.59 3.56
N ILE A 509 -29.62 -13.13 3.25
CA ILE A 509 -30.40 -13.95 4.16
C ILE A 509 -30.66 -15.29 3.49
N GLU A 510 -30.43 -16.38 4.20
CA GLU A 510 -30.59 -17.73 3.69
C GLU A 510 -31.04 -18.68 4.79
N ASP A 511 -31.84 -19.67 4.41
CA ASP A 511 -32.27 -20.75 5.31
C ASP A 511 -31.37 -21.97 5.03
N ARG A 512 -30.63 -22.43 6.05
CA ARG A 512 -29.70 -23.56 5.98
C ARG A 512 -30.11 -24.58 7.06
N GLY A 513 -30.72 -25.68 6.64
CA GLY A 513 -31.24 -26.70 7.56
C GLY A 513 -32.46 -26.20 8.35
N ASP A 514 -32.34 -26.14 9.68
CA ASP A 514 -33.32 -25.58 10.61
C ASP A 514 -32.96 -24.16 11.09
N GLU A 515 -31.98 -23.51 10.47
CA GLU A 515 -31.57 -22.14 10.81
C GLU A 515 -31.81 -21.14 9.67
N ARG A 516 -32.16 -19.91 10.04
CA ARG A 516 -32.10 -18.73 9.16
C ARG A 516 -30.88 -17.92 9.53
N ILE A 517 -30.08 -17.55 8.53
CA ILE A 517 -28.79 -16.90 8.71
C ILE A 517 -28.79 -15.57 7.97
N LEU A 518 -28.39 -14.49 8.67
CA LEU A 518 -28.13 -13.18 8.08
C LEU A 518 -26.62 -12.94 8.05
N ALA A 519 -26.08 -12.61 6.88
CA ALA A 519 -24.67 -12.34 6.69
C ALA A 519 -24.40 -11.02 5.93
N LEU A 520 -23.31 -10.35 6.30
CA LEU A 520 -22.75 -9.18 5.60
C LEU A 520 -21.37 -9.53 5.06
N CYS A 521 -21.27 -9.66 3.74
CA CYS A 521 -20.05 -10.02 3.02
C CYS A 521 -19.34 -11.26 3.58
N GLY A 522 -20.10 -12.29 3.99
CA GLY A 522 -19.60 -13.51 4.63
C GLY A 522 -19.52 -13.43 6.16
N THR A 523 -19.62 -12.24 6.76
CA THR A 523 -19.69 -12.15 8.23
C THR A 523 -21.09 -12.47 8.70
N ILE A 524 -21.27 -13.55 9.45
CA ILE A 524 -22.55 -13.99 9.99
C ILE A 524 -22.91 -13.09 11.16
N LEU A 525 -23.92 -12.24 10.94
CA LEU A 525 -24.37 -11.24 11.91
C LEU A 525 -25.38 -11.81 12.90
N ASN A 526 -26.24 -12.71 12.45
CA ASN A 526 -27.19 -13.40 13.30
C ASN A 526 -27.60 -14.73 12.65
N ARG A 527 -27.93 -15.72 13.49
CA ARG A 527 -28.58 -16.97 13.08
C ARG A 527 -29.58 -17.39 14.15
N MET A 528 -30.72 -17.91 13.73
CA MET A 528 -31.74 -18.42 14.66
C MET A 528 -32.45 -19.62 14.07
N LYS A 529 -32.93 -20.51 14.95
CA LYS A 529 -33.80 -21.60 14.54
C LYS A 529 -35.09 -21.08 13.91
N VAL A 530 -35.51 -21.71 12.83
CA VAL A 530 -36.76 -21.41 12.14
C VAL A 530 -37.87 -22.29 12.66
N GLU A 531 -39.05 -21.71 12.83
CA GLU A 531 -40.26 -22.45 13.09
C GLU A 531 -40.86 -22.95 11.77
N ARG A 532 -41.49 -24.11 11.83
CA ARG A 532 -42.19 -24.72 10.70
C ARG A 532 -43.67 -24.79 10.99
N CYS A 533 -44.48 -24.68 9.96
CA CYS A 533 -45.91 -24.94 10.06
C CYS A 533 -46.13 -26.37 10.55
N ALA A 534 -46.81 -26.53 11.68
CA ALA A 534 -47.10 -27.84 12.25
C ALA A 534 -47.97 -28.73 11.34
N VAL A 535 -48.64 -28.15 10.35
CA VAL A 535 -49.53 -28.87 9.42
C VAL A 535 -48.86 -29.20 8.10
N CYS A 536 -48.15 -28.25 7.49
CA CYS A 536 -47.60 -28.43 6.15
C CYS A 536 -46.07 -28.33 6.06
N GLY A 537 -45.36 -28.18 7.18
CA GLY A 537 -43.90 -28.12 7.24
C GLY A 537 -43.26 -26.86 6.64
N GLU A 538 -44.08 -25.92 6.15
CA GLU A 538 -43.64 -24.67 5.53
C GLU A 538 -42.80 -23.83 6.50
N PHE A 539 -41.69 -23.27 6.02
CA PHE A 539 -40.83 -22.39 6.80
C PHE A 539 -41.57 -21.10 7.15
N LEU A 540 -41.71 -20.85 8.44
CA LEU A 540 -42.37 -19.64 8.93
C LEU A 540 -41.36 -18.55 9.29
N GLY A 541 -40.09 -18.90 9.49
CA GLY A 541 -39.05 -18.02 10.02
C GLY A 541 -38.93 -18.12 11.55
N PRO A 542 -38.05 -17.32 12.17
CA PRO A 542 -37.77 -17.44 13.62
C PRO A 542 -38.90 -16.89 14.50
N ALA A 543 -39.03 -17.42 15.72
CA ALA A 543 -40.07 -16.99 16.69
C ALA A 543 -40.11 -15.47 16.90
N ARG A 544 -38.94 -14.81 17.05
CA ARG A 544 -38.84 -13.34 17.18
C ARG A 544 -39.47 -12.57 16.01
N TYR A 545 -39.38 -13.11 14.79
CA TYR A 545 -40.03 -12.49 13.64
C TYR A 545 -41.54 -12.57 13.75
N HIS A 546 -42.09 -13.70 14.20
CA HIS A 546 -43.53 -13.85 14.36
C HIS A 546 -44.07 -12.99 15.49
N ASP A 547 -43.38 -12.92 16.62
CA ASP A 547 -43.77 -12.05 17.72
C ASP A 547 -43.83 -10.59 17.27
N PHE A 548 -42.85 -10.14 16.47
CA PHE A 548 -42.87 -8.82 15.85
C PHE A 548 -44.10 -8.64 14.94
N ILE A 549 -44.43 -9.62 14.10
CA ILE A 549 -45.61 -9.55 13.22
C ILE A 549 -46.91 -9.54 14.03
N ARG A 550 -47.05 -10.38 15.06
CA ARG A 550 -48.23 -10.42 15.94
C ARG A 550 -48.47 -9.09 16.64
N ASN A 551 -47.39 -8.43 17.08
CA ASN A 551 -47.48 -7.15 17.79
C ASN A 551 -47.75 -5.96 16.85
N ASN A 552 -47.43 -6.07 15.55
CA ASN A 552 -47.58 -4.97 14.59
C ASN A 552 -48.78 -5.12 13.63
N ILE A 553 -49.37 -6.31 13.49
CA ILE A 553 -50.61 -6.48 12.71
C ILE A 553 -51.82 -6.14 13.60
N ILE A 554 -52.45 -5.01 13.29
CA ILE A 554 -53.72 -4.59 13.87
C ILE A 554 -54.82 -5.63 13.53
N ARG A 555 -55.34 -6.31 14.56
CA ARG A 555 -56.69 -6.92 14.62
C ARG A 555 -57.14 -7.77 13.42
N ILE A 556 -56.51 -8.92 13.20
CA ILE A 556 -57.19 -10.07 12.56
C ILE A 556 -57.21 -11.19 13.59
N ALA A 557 -58.41 -11.69 13.90
CA ALA A 557 -58.73 -12.59 15.00
C ALA A 557 -57.62 -13.60 15.33
N GLN A 558 -57.15 -13.56 16.58
CA GLN A 558 -56.23 -14.55 17.15
C GLN A 558 -56.85 -15.93 17.04
N THR A 559 -56.40 -16.73 16.07
CA THR A 559 -56.91 -18.08 15.86
C THR A 559 -55.96 -19.10 16.47
N SER A 560 -56.11 -19.23 17.79
CA SER A 560 -55.89 -20.42 18.63
C SER A 560 -54.51 -21.12 18.68
N GLY A 561 -53.90 -21.05 19.85
CA GLY A 561 -52.99 -22.06 20.45
C GLY A 561 -51.51 -21.89 20.13
N ASP A 562 -50.65 -22.36 21.05
CA ASP A 562 -49.17 -22.32 21.01
C ASP A 562 -48.52 -23.05 19.81
N THR A 563 -49.29 -23.48 18.82
CA THR A 563 -48.80 -24.26 17.67
C THR A 563 -48.55 -23.34 16.46
N PRO A 564 -47.31 -23.24 15.95
CA PRO A 564 -46.99 -22.36 14.83
C PRO A 564 -47.62 -22.85 13.51
N LEU A 565 -48.40 -22.00 12.85
CA LEU A 565 -49.12 -22.30 11.61
C LEU A 565 -48.85 -21.23 10.54
N CYS A 566 -48.66 -21.62 9.28
CA CYS A 566 -48.60 -20.67 8.17
C CYS A 566 -49.96 -20.01 7.92
N THR A 567 -49.98 -18.82 7.31
CA THR A 567 -51.21 -18.07 7.02
C THR A 567 -52.27 -18.91 6.29
N ARG A 568 -51.85 -19.79 5.39
CA ARG A 568 -52.74 -20.70 4.66
C ARG A 568 -53.38 -21.75 5.59
N CYS A 569 -52.59 -22.41 6.44
CA CYS A 569 -53.07 -23.41 7.38
C CYS A 569 -53.89 -22.78 8.51
N ALA A 570 -53.50 -21.60 9.00
CA ALA A 570 -54.25 -20.82 9.96
C ALA A 570 -55.63 -20.42 9.41
N ARG A 571 -55.71 -19.91 8.16
CA ARG A 571 -56.98 -19.59 7.49
C ARG A 571 -57.86 -20.83 7.30
N LYS A 572 -57.30 -21.97 6.88
CA LYS A 572 -58.04 -23.24 6.75
C LYS A 572 -58.62 -23.70 8.11
N ARG A 573 -57.81 -23.63 9.17
CA ARG A 573 -58.23 -23.99 10.53
C ARG A 573 -59.29 -23.05 11.09
N ALA A 574 -59.16 -21.74 10.82
CA ALA A 574 -60.14 -20.72 11.20
C ALA A 574 -61.48 -20.92 10.48
N ALA A 575 -61.44 -21.19 9.17
CA ALA A 575 -62.64 -21.48 8.38
C ALA A 575 -63.37 -22.73 8.90
N GLY A 576 -62.63 -23.78 9.29
CA GLY A 576 -63.22 -24.99 9.88
C GLY A 576 -63.84 -24.79 11.28
N LYS A 577 -63.36 -23.81 12.06
CA LYS A 577 -63.98 -23.43 13.36
C LYS A 577 -65.18 -22.50 13.18
N GLY A 578 -65.16 -21.62 12.17
CA GLY A 578 -66.28 -20.73 11.87
C GLY A 578 -67.55 -21.46 11.39
N SER A 579 -67.40 -22.68 10.84
CA SER A 579 -68.52 -23.54 10.44
C SER A 579 -69.23 -24.25 11.60
N GLU A 580 -68.69 -24.25 12.82
CA GLU A 580 -69.35 -24.85 14.00
C GLU A 580 -70.20 -23.84 14.80
N ALA A 581 -70.24 -22.56 14.41
CA ALA A 581 -70.89 -21.48 15.16
C ALA A 581 -72.28 -21.03 14.62
N PHE A 582 -72.85 -21.74 13.64
CA PHE A 582 -74.25 -21.53 13.23
C PHE A 582 -75.08 -22.76 13.63
N PRO A 583 -75.91 -22.68 14.68
CA PRO A 583 -76.98 -23.64 14.85
C PRO A 583 -77.94 -23.48 13.67
N ALA A 584 -78.16 -24.59 12.96
CA ALA A 584 -79.25 -24.68 12.00
C ALA A 584 -80.58 -24.37 12.70
N GLY A 585 -81.37 -23.47 12.10
CA GLY A 585 -82.82 -23.42 12.30
C GLY A 585 -83.36 -22.18 13.02
N LYS A 586 -83.92 -21.26 12.25
CA LYS A 586 -85.30 -20.78 12.44
C LYS A 586 -85.84 -20.21 11.12
N ASN A 587 -86.91 -20.84 10.63
CA ASN A 587 -87.70 -20.49 9.46
C ASN A 587 -88.21 -19.04 9.50
N ILE A 588 -88.18 -18.37 8.34
CA ILE A 588 -89.37 -17.82 7.66
C ILE A 588 -89.22 -18.12 6.18
#